data_AF-A0A9P7Y9I2-F1
#
_entry.id   AF-A0A9P7Y9I2-F1
#
_cell.length_a   1.000
_cell.length_b   1.000
_cell.length_c   1.000
_cell.angle_alpha   90.00
_cell.angle_beta   90.00
_cell.angle_gamma   90.00
#
_symmetry.space_group_name_H-M   'P 1'
#
loop_
_entity.id
_entity.type
_entity.pdbx_description
1 polymer ?
#
loop_
_entity_poly.entity_id
_entity_poly.type
_entity_poly.pdbx_seq_one_letter_code
_entity_poly.pdbx_strand_id
1 'polypeptide(L)'
;MDSFNSPKEIRLQIYSELLIHSEPIVFVAHYSPSSPPLFRSRRISLCPALLRLNKQAYSEASPLLYSNNCFRFPDIWNSTDSAHIAPFLLQIGP
;
A
#
# COMPACT_ATOMS: atom_id res chain seq x y z
N MET A 1 24.47 -7.59 10.54
CA MET A 1 24.50 -6.11 10.56
C MET A 1 23.10 -5.64 10.87
N ASP A 2 22.90 -4.95 11.99
CA ASP A 2 21.59 -4.43 12.38
C ASP A 2 21.36 -3.09 11.67
N SER A 3 20.68 -3.14 10.53
CA SER A 3 20.34 -1.93 9.74
C SER A 3 19.55 -0.90 10.55
N PHE A 4 18.87 -1.32 11.62
CA PHE A 4 18.10 -0.47 12.52
C PHE A 4 18.94 0.40 13.46
N ASN A 5 20.25 0.12 13.61
CA ASN A 5 21.17 0.97 14.38
C ASN A 5 21.64 2.21 13.61
N SER A 6 21.26 2.34 12.33
CA SER A 6 21.53 3.55 11.54
C SER A 6 20.68 4.73 12.02
N PRO A 7 21.08 5.99 11.76
CA PRO A 7 20.24 7.16 12.04
C PRO A 7 18.89 7.09 11.34
N LYS A 8 17.87 7.77 11.90
CA LYS A 8 16.50 7.75 11.37
C LYS A 8 16.43 8.24 9.93
N GLU A 9 17.22 9.25 9.59
CA GLU A 9 17.31 9.87 8.28
C GLU A 9 17.71 8.85 7.21
N ILE A 10 18.69 7.99 7.53
CA ILE A 10 19.16 6.93 6.64
C ILE A 10 18.06 5.87 6.45
N ARG A 11 17.37 5.49 7.51
CA ARG A 11 16.24 4.55 7.42
C ARG A 11 15.10 5.10 6.56
N LEU A 12 14.75 6.38 6.74
CA LEU A 12 13.72 7.05 5.94
C LEU A 12 14.10 7.13 4.46
N GLN A 13 15.38 7.34 4.14
CA GLN A 13 15.87 7.30 2.77
C GLN A 13 15.71 5.91 2.17
N ILE A 14 16.11 4.86 2.90
CA ILE A 14 15.92 3.46 2.46
C ILE A 14 14.43 3.15 2.25
N TYR A 15 13.55 3.57 3.16
CA TYR A 15 12.11 3.37 3.03
C TYR A 15 11.54 4.09 1.81
N SER A 16 12.00 5.32 1.55
CA SER A 16 11.56 6.11 0.40
C SER A 16 11.87 5.40 -0.93
N GLU A 17 13.09 4.88 -1.08
CA GLU A 17 13.49 4.11 -2.28
C GLU A 17 12.71 2.81 -2.47
N LEU A 18 12.25 2.18 -1.38
CA LEU A 18 11.61 0.87 -1.42
C LEU A 18 10.08 0.91 -1.40
N LEU A 19 9.49 2.03 -0.98
CA LEU A 19 8.05 2.16 -0.75
C LEU A 19 7.38 3.25 -1.58
N ILE A 20 8.14 4.15 -2.23
CA ILE A 20 7.57 5.23 -3.03
C ILE A 20 7.68 4.90 -4.52
N HIS A 21 6.57 5.03 -5.23
CA HIS A 21 6.49 4.91 -6.67
C HIS A 21 6.03 6.25 -7.27
N SER A 22 6.72 6.71 -8.31
CA SER A 22 6.42 8.00 -8.96
C SER A 22 5.11 7.99 -9.74
N GLU A 23 4.72 6.83 -10.27
CA GLU A 23 3.50 6.67 -11.05
C GLU A 23 2.34 6.15 -10.20
N PRO A 24 1.08 6.40 -10.61
CA PRO A 24 -0.07 5.85 -9.93
C PRO A 24 -0.04 4.32 -9.84
N ILE A 25 -0.18 3.79 -8.63
CA ILE A 25 -0.33 2.36 -8.35
C ILE A 25 -1.78 2.00 -8.65
N VAL A 26 -2.02 1.49 -9.86
CA VAL A 26 -3.36 1.10 -10.31
C VAL A 26 -3.66 -0.32 -9.84
N PHE A 27 -4.72 -0.47 -9.08
CA PHE A 27 -5.35 -1.74 -8.72
C PHE A 27 -6.43 -2.13 -9.72
N VAL A 28 -6.62 -3.43 -9.88
CA VAL A 28 -7.68 -4.05 -10.69
C VAL A 28 -8.35 -5.13 -9.86
N ALA A 29 -9.67 -5.24 -10.01
CA ALA A 29 -10.46 -6.34 -9.47
C ALA A 29 -10.60 -7.43 -10.55
N HIS A 30 -10.54 -8.70 -10.17
CA HIS A 30 -11.07 -9.75 -11.03
C HIS A 30 -12.60 -9.71 -10.99
N TYR A 31 -13.27 -9.84 -12.13
CA TYR A 31 -14.74 -9.88 -12.19
C TYR A 31 -15.27 -11.26 -11.70
N SER A 32 -15.10 -11.59 -10.40
CA SER A 32 -15.75 -12.67 -9.61
C SER A 32 -15.02 -12.84 -8.24
N PRO A 33 -15.63 -13.28 -7.11
CA PRO A 33 -17.03 -13.31 -6.68
C PRO A 33 -17.44 -11.96 -6.02
N SER A 34 -18.48 -11.91 -5.17
CA SER A 34 -19.05 -10.68 -4.55
C SER A 34 -18.04 -9.72 -3.89
N SER A 35 -16.87 -10.20 -3.47
CA SER A 35 -15.77 -9.35 -2.98
C SER A 35 -14.48 -9.74 -3.69
N PRO A 36 -14.25 -9.24 -4.92
CA PRO A 36 -13.09 -9.67 -5.67
C PRO A 36 -11.81 -9.08 -5.06
N PRO A 37 -10.75 -9.90 -4.87
CA PRO A 37 -9.48 -9.38 -4.39
C PRO A 37 -8.91 -8.36 -5.37
N LEU A 38 -8.34 -7.28 -4.82
CA LEU A 38 -7.65 -6.24 -5.59
C LEU A 38 -6.19 -6.63 -5.81
N PHE A 39 -5.76 -6.56 -7.06
CA PHE A 39 -4.38 -6.82 -7.46
C PHE A 39 -3.79 -5.60 -8.14
N ARG A 40 -2.48 -5.42 -8.01
CA ARG A 40 -1.79 -4.39 -8.79
C ARG A 40 -1.81 -4.77 -10.27
N SER A 41 -2.28 -3.86 -11.11
CA SER A 41 -2.34 -4.04 -12.58
C SER A 41 -0.99 -4.35 -13.21
N ARG A 42 0.09 -3.87 -12.59
CA ARG A 42 1.48 -4.08 -13.01
C ARG A 42 2.32 -4.56 -11.83
N ARG A 43 3.37 -5.32 -12.15
CA ARG A 43 4.41 -5.66 -11.16
C ARG A 43 5.24 -4.42 -10.89
N ILE A 44 4.95 -3.76 -9.77
CA ILE A 44 5.73 -2.63 -9.26
C ILE A 44 6.67 -3.15 -8.18
N SER A 45 7.95 -2.78 -8.26
CA SER A 45 8.99 -3.14 -7.30
C SER A 45 8.87 -2.33 -6.01
N LEU A 46 7.77 -2.53 -5.28
CA LEU A 46 7.61 -2.05 -3.91
C LEU A 46 7.93 -3.18 -2.93
N CYS A 47 8.49 -2.84 -1.78
CA CYS A 47 8.79 -3.79 -0.70
C CYS A 47 7.92 -3.55 0.55
N PRO A 48 6.58 -3.70 0.48
CA PRO A 48 5.71 -3.50 1.64
C PRO A 48 5.96 -4.52 2.75
N ALA A 49 6.69 -5.62 2.47
CA ALA A 49 7.15 -6.57 3.48
C ALA A 49 7.98 -5.90 4.60
N LEU A 50 8.62 -4.75 4.33
CA LEU A 50 9.33 -3.95 5.33
C LEU A 50 8.45 -3.55 6.51
N LEU A 51 7.15 -3.29 6.27
CA LEU A 51 6.19 -2.91 7.30
C LEU A 51 5.98 -4.02 8.34
N ARG A 52 6.34 -5.26 8.02
CA ARG A 52 6.18 -6.43 8.91
C ARG A 52 7.43 -6.76 9.72
N LEU A 53 8.53 -6.05 9.52
CA LEU A 53 9.81 -6.38 10.17
C LEU A 53 9.75 -6.17 11.69
N ASN A 54 9.31 -4.98 12.13
CA ASN A 54 9.13 -4.64 13.54
C ASN A 54 8.24 -3.40 13.67
N LYS A 55 7.86 -3.06 14.91
CA LYS A 55 6.99 -1.91 15.21
C LYS A 55 7.57 -0.56 14.79
N GLN A 56 8.90 -0.42 14.83
CA GLN A 56 9.58 0.82 14.44
C GLN A 56 9.57 1.02 12.92
N ALA A 57 9.89 -0.03 12.16
CA ALA A 57 9.79 -0.01 10.70
C ALA A 57 8.35 0.30 10.27
N TYR A 58 7.38 -0.32 10.93
CA TYR A 58 5.97 -0.04 10.67
C TYR A 58 5.62 1.44 10.90
N SER A 59 5.97 2.00 12.07
CA SER A 59 5.62 3.39 12.41
C SER A 59 6.35 4.42 11.54
N GLU A 60 7.60 4.16 11.17
CA GLU A 60 8.40 5.07 10.35
C GLU A 60 8.02 5.01 8.86
N ALA A 61 7.73 3.81 8.34
CA ALA A 61 7.61 3.58 6.90
C ALA A 61 6.17 3.55 6.39
N SER A 62 5.18 3.26 7.25
CA SER A 62 3.75 3.26 6.86
C SER A 62 3.30 4.62 6.31
N PRO A 63 3.64 5.77 6.93
CA PRO A 63 3.28 7.07 6.36
C PRO A 63 3.86 7.28 4.97
N LEU A 64 5.12 6.90 4.74
CA LEU A 64 5.77 7.03 3.42
C LEU A 64 5.06 6.19 2.35
N LEU A 65 4.61 4.98 2.69
CA LEU A 65 3.88 4.16 1.74
C LEU A 65 2.53 4.79 1.39
N TYR A 66 1.76 5.25 2.38
CA TYR A 66 0.37 5.64 2.14
C TYR A 66 0.17 7.11 1.74
N SER A 67 1.04 8.04 2.16
CA SER A 67 0.89 9.47 1.85
C SER A 67 1.68 9.92 0.62
N ASN A 68 2.80 9.27 0.30
CA ASN A 68 3.65 9.66 -0.82
C ASN A 68 3.36 8.90 -2.12
N ASN A 69 2.42 7.95 -2.10
CA ASN A 69 2.00 7.22 -3.29
C ASN A 69 0.59 7.62 -3.74
N CYS A 70 0.38 7.63 -5.05
CA CYS A 70 -0.95 7.77 -5.63
C CYS A 70 -1.53 6.39 -5.89
N PHE A 71 -2.62 6.02 -5.21
CA PHE A 71 -3.34 4.76 -5.46
C PHE A 71 -4.57 5.02 -6.30
N ARG A 72 -4.75 4.22 -7.35
CA ARG A 72 -5.97 4.22 -8.18
C ARG A 72 -6.64 2.88 -8.04
N PHE A 73 -7.87 2.88 -7.57
CA PHE A 73 -8.71 1.70 -7.47
C PHE A 73 -9.66 1.65 -8.68
N PRO A 74 -10.12 0.46 -9.10
CA PRO A 74 -11.10 0.36 -10.17
C PRO A 74 -12.38 1.10 -9.75
N ASP A 75 -13.07 1.71 -10.72
CA ASP A 75 -14.39 2.32 -10.51
C ASP A 75 -15.43 1.22 -10.26
N ILE A 76 -15.46 0.70 -9.03
CA ILE A 76 -16.48 -0.27 -8.58
C ILE A 76 -17.85 0.42 -8.46
N TRP A 77 -17.91 1.76 -8.61
CA TRP A 77 -19.10 2.59 -8.44
C TRP A 77 -20.14 2.53 -9.58
N ASN A 78 -19.84 1.90 -10.72
CA ASN A 78 -20.80 1.83 -11.84
C ASN A 78 -21.70 0.58 -11.79
N SER A 79 -21.48 -0.32 -10.83
CA SER A 79 -22.46 -1.33 -10.44
C SER A 79 -23.11 -0.86 -9.13
N THR A 80 -24.34 -1.27 -8.87
CA THR A 80 -25.18 -0.96 -7.69
C THR A 80 -24.62 -1.53 -6.36
N ASP A 81 -23.30 -1.52 -6.20
CA ASP A 81 -22.49 -2.39 -5.34
C ASP A 81 -21.55 -1.56 -4.42
N SER A 82 -22.03 -0.41 -3.95
CA SER A 82 -21.44 0.35 -2.84
C SER A 82 -21.17 -0.50 -1.58
N ALA A 83 -21.74 -1.70 -1.48
CA ALA A 83 -21.57 -2.64 -0.37
C ALA A 83 -20.17 -3.30 -0.31
N HIS A 84 -19.39 -3.29 -1.39
CA HIS A 84 -18.13 -4.05 -1.47
C HIS A 84 -16.88 -3.26 -1.09
N ILE A 85 -16.92 -1.92 -1.12
CA ILE A 85 -15.76 -1.07 -0.79
C ILE A 85 -15.69 -0.74 0.70
N ALA A 86 -16.84 -0.56 1.35
CA ALA A 86 -16.91 -0.19 2.77
C ALA A 86 -16.15 -1.17 3.70
N PRO A 87 -16.21 -2.50 3.51
CA PRO A 87 -15.44 -3.44 4.33
C PRO A 87 -13.93 -3.29 4.15
N PHE A 88 -13.46 -2.99 2.93
CA PHE A 88 -12.03 -2.80 2.67
C PHE A 88 -11.51 -1.50 3.31
N LEU A 89 -12.27 -0.41 3.20
CA LEU A 89 -11.91 0.87 3.84
C LEU A 89 -11.89 0.76 5.37
N LEU A 90 -12.79 -0.03 5.96
CA LEU A 90 -12.79 -0.31 7.40
C LEU A 90 -11.56 -1.11 7.87
N GLN A 91 -10.98 -1.94 7.00
CA GLN A 91 -9.79 -2.74 7.33
C GLN A 91 -8.49 -1.95 7.31
N ILE A 92 -8.43 -0.85 6.54
CA ILE A 92 -7.23 -0.02 6.42
C ILE A 92 -7.19 1.16 7.41
N GLY A 93 -8.30 1.40 8.13
CA GLY A 93 -8.42 2.46 9.15
C GLY A 93 -8.71 3.85 8.57
N PRO A 94 -9.14 4.82 9.41
CA PRO A 94 -9.28 6.22 9.03
C PRO A 94 -7.92 6.90 8.76
#